data_AF-A0A7V8UA50-F1
#
_entry.id   AF-A0A7V8UA50-F1
#
_cell.length_a   1.000
_cell.length_b   1.000
_cell.length_c   1.000
_cell.angle_alpha   90.00
_cell.angle_beta   90.00
_cell.angle_gamma   90.00
#
_symmetry.space_group_name_H-M   'P 1'
#
loop_
_entity.id
_entity.type
_entity.pdbx_description
1 polymer ?
#
loop_
_entity_poly.entity_id
_entity_poly.type
_entity_poly.pdbx_seq_one_letter_code
_entity_poly.pdbx_strand_id
1 'polypeptide(L)'
;MPESPIDSTIIRRDITGVELSHLFFEISNEIGYTHDIAGTYVTHLQDLMDLWANQGFVEIYTQDHDRAWGRVKDSNSTPGSTPWYMGLYHARIQRGGENDPLAVVVFEQQVQDGVAGHTASIRFMLDHDDMFGVGGEKFNPKRMREIRVRIYEFIKEAGLPSLIDEAS
;
A
#
# COMPACT_ATOMS: atom_id res chain seq x y z
N MET A 1 10.82 -28.42 -24.53
CA MET A 1 11.15 -27.80 -23.24
C MET A 1 9.87 -27.79 -22.43
N PRO A 2 9.82 -28.29 -21.19
CA PRO A 2 8.64 -28.06 -20.36
C PRO A 2 8.69 -26.62 -19.87
N GLU A 3 7.66 -25.84 -20.17
CA GLU A 3 7.40 -24.58 -19.46
C GLU A 3 7.14 -24.93 -17.99
N SER A 4 7.92 -24.36 -17.09
CA SER A 4 7.63 -24.42 -15.66
C SER A 4 6.28 -23.77 -15.40
N PRO A 5 5.39 -24.35 -14.58
CA PRO A 5 4.20 -23.65 -14.16
C PRO A 5 4.66 -22.44 -13.35
N ILE A 6 4.42 -21.23 -13.86
CA ILE A 6 4.55 -20.02 -13.05
C ILE A 6 3.38 -20.07 -12.09
N ASP A 7 3.62 -20.68 -10.93
CA ASP A 7 2.71 -20.56 -9.78
C ASP A 7 2.70 -19.08 -9.42
N SER A 8 1.75 -18.35 -9.98
CA SER A 8 1.66 -16.90 -9.87
C SER A 8 1.50 -16.55 -8.40
N THR A 9 2.52 -15.95 -7.78
CA THR A 9 2.47 -15.49 -6.38
C THR A 9 1.57 -14.26 -6.19
N ILE A 10 0.88 -13.85 -7.26
CA ILE A 10 -0.04 -12.73 -7.33
C ILE A 10 -1.43 -13.17 -6.87
N ILE A 11 -1.92 -12.51 -5.83
CA ILE A 11 -3.27 -12.68 -5.30
C ILE A 11 -4.15 -11.56 -5.86
N ARG A 12 -5.31 -11.91 -6.40
CA ARG A 12 -6.33 -10.94 -6.79
C ARG A 12 -7.23 -10.63 -5.59
N ARG A 13 -7.38 -9.35 -5.25
CA ARG A 13 -8.36 -8.85 -4.27
C ARG A 13 -9.44 -8.08 -5.00
N ASP A 14 -10.66 -8.62 -5.05
CA ASP A 14 -11.80 -7.87 -5.58
C ASP A 14 -12.12 -6.68 -4.67
N ILE A 15 -12.46 -5.56 -5.30
CA ILE A 15 -12.82 -4.32 -4.61
C ILE A 15 -14.15 -3.78 -5.14
N THR A 16 -14.90 -3.12 -4.27
CA THR A 16 -16.14 -2.42 -4.62
C THR A 16 -15.89 -0.94 -4.94
N GLY A 17 -14.72 -0.42 -4.58
CA GLY A 17 -14.33 0.95 -4.84
C GLY A 17 -12.89 1.23 -4.44
N VAL A 18 -12.42 2.40 -4.83
CA VAL A 18 -11.13 2.96 -4.43
C VAL A 18 -11.36 4.39 -3.97
N GLU A 19 -10.67 4.78 -2.90
CA GLU A 19 -10.78 6.12 -2.34
C GLU A 19 -9.43 6.63 -1.88
N LEU A 20 -9.37 7.95 -1.73
CA LEU A 20 -8.29 8.63 -1.05
C LEU A 20 -8.76 8.94 0.37
N SER A 21 -7.98 8.57 1.39
CA SER A 21 -8.30 8.91 2.77
C SER A 21 -8.42 10.43 2.93
N HIS A 22 -9.35 10.88 3.77
CA HIS A 22 -9.50 12.30 4.10
C HIS A 22 -8.25 12.92 4.74
N LEU A 23 -7.37 12.10 5.34
CA LEU A 23 -6.09 12.52 5.93
C LEU A 23 -4.90 12.38 4.96
N PHE A 24 -5.13 12.03 3.69
CA PHE A 24 -4.05 11.73 2.76
C PHE A 24 -3.03 12.85 2.65
N PHE A 25 -3.47 14.08 2.39
CA PHE A 25 -2.55 15.21 2.25
C PHE A 25 -1.92 15.63 3.58
N GLU A 26 -2.63 15.47 4.69
CA GLU A 26 -2.14 15.82 6.03
C GLU A 26 -0.97 14.92 6.44
N ILE A 27 -1.17 13.60 6.40
CA ILE A 27 -0.13 12.63 6.75
C ILE A 27 1.03 12.68 5.76
N SER A 28 0.76 12.80 4.46
CA SER A 28 1.81 12.94 3.45
C SER A 28 2.69 14.16 3.74
N ASN A 29 2.08 15.29 4.10
CA ASN A 29 2.80 16.50 4.47
C ASN A 29 3.70 16.29 5.71
N GLU A 30 3.25 15.55 6.72
CA GLU A 30 4.07 15.21 7.90
C GLU A 30 5.29 14.34 7.59
N ILE A 31 5.24 13.56 6.52
CA ILE A 31 6.34 12.71 6.06
C ILE A 31 7.32 13.50 5.15
N GLY A 32 6.90 14.67 4.64
CA GLY A 32 7.72 15.55 3.80
C GLY A 32 7.14 15.76 2.39
N TYR A 33 6.05 15.07 2.06
CA TYR A 33 5.26 15.28 0.85
C TYR A 33 4.33 16.48 1.02
N THR A 34 4.92 17.68 1.05
CA THR A 34 4.17 18.94 1.13
C THR A 34 3.14 19.05 0.01
N HIS A 35 2.13 19.90 0.21
CA HIS A 35 1.06 20.10 -0.80
C HIS A 35 1.59 20.36 -2.22
N ASP A 36 2.66 21.15 -2.36
CA ASP A 36 3.26 21.43 -3.67
C ASP A 36 3.88 20.16 -4.30
N ILE A 37 4.55 19.33 -3.49
CA ILE A 37 5.17 18.09 -3.95
C ILE A 37 4.11 17.05 -4.27
N ALA A 38 3.19 16.78 -3.32
CA ALA A 38 2.07 15.85 -3.51
C ALA A 38 1.19 16.25 -4.70
N GLY A 39 1.02 17.56 -4.92
CA GLY A 39 0.31 18.15 -6.06
C GLY A 39 0.85 17.70 -7.42
N THR A 40 2.15 17.44 -7.54
CA THR A 40 2.76 16.95 -8.80
C THR A 40 2.37 15.51 -9.15
N TYR A 41 1.84 14.76 -8.18
CA TYR A 41 1.47 13.35 -8.34
C TYR A 41 -0.03 13.11 -8.45
N VAL A 42 -0.88 14.14 -8.33
CA VAL A 42 -2.34 14.01 -8.32
C VAL A 42 -2.87 13.28 -9.56
N THR A 43 -2.37 13.63 -10.76
CA THR A 43 -2.79 12.96 -12.00
C THR A 43 -2.41 11.48 -12.00
N HIS A 44 -1.23 11.13 -11.48
CA HIS A 44 -0.79 9.74 -11.39
C HIS A 44 -1.60 8.93 -10.37
N LEU A 45 -1.97 9.55 -9.25
CA LEU A 45 -2.88 8.94 -8.28
C LEU A 45 -4.25 8.71 -8.89
N GLN A 46 -4.79 9.69 -9.63
CA GLN A 46 -6.05 9.53 -10.34
C GLN A 46 -5.98 8.39 -11.36
N ASP A 47 -4.91 8.31 -12.17
CA ASP A 47 -4.72 7.22 -13.14
C ASP A 47 -4.70 5.83 -12.46
N LEU A 48 -4.07 5.73 -11.29
CA LEU A 48 -4.00 4.49 -10.51
C LEU A 48 -5.36 4.11 -9.92
N MET A 49 -6.09 5.10 -9.38
CA MET A 49 -7.45 4.91 -8.88
C MET A 49 -8.40 4.51 -10.01
N ASP A 50 -8.34 5.18 -11.16
CA ASP A 50 -9.16 4.88 -12.33
C ASP A 50 -8.88 3.47 -12.85
N LEU A 51 -7.63 3.01 -12.86
CA LEU A 51 -7.29 1.61 -13.19
C LEU A 51 -8.04 0.64 -12.26
N TRP A 52 -7.90 0.82 -10.95
CA TRP A 52 -8.50 -0.06 -9.96
C TRP A 52 -10.03 -0.03 -10.00
N ALA A 53 -10.62 1.15 -10.14
CA ALA A 53 -12.06 1.32 -10.28
C ALA A 53 -12.60 0.63 -11.54
N ASN A 54 -11.92 0.78 -12.69
CA ASN A 54 -12.35 0.19 -13.95
C ASN A 54 -12.22 -1.35 -13.97
N GLN A 55 -11.21 -1.92 -13.30
CA GLN A 55 -11.00 -3.36 -13.29
C GLN A 55 -11.79 -4.07 -12.17
N GLY A 56 -12.14 -3.37 -11.08
CA GLY A 56 -12.90 -3.92 -9.95
C GLY A 56 -12.10 -4.85 -9.04
N PHE A 57 -10.77 -4.84 -9.14
CA PHE A 57 -9.87 -5.62 -8.29
C PHE A 57 -8.52 -4.92 -8.14
N VAL A 58 -7.67 -5.42 -7.24
CA VAL A 58 -6.26 -5.05 -7.13
C VAL A 58 -5.43 -6.32 -7.04
N GLU A 59 -4.35 -6.39 -7.82
CA GLU A 59 -3.38 -7.49 -7.75
C GLU A 59 -2.34 -7.21 -6.66
N ILE A 60 -2.15 -8.18 -5.77
CA ILE A 60 -1.24 -8.14 -4.62
C ILE A 60 -0.10 -9.11 -4.91
N TYR A 61 1.15 -8.66 -4.76
CA TYR A 61 2.33 -9.52 -4.93
C TYR A 61 3.24 -9.49 -3.70
N THR A 62 4.06 -10.53 -3.55
CA THR A 62 5.09 -10.60 -2.50
C THR A 62 6.51 -10.59 -3.08
N GLN A 63 6.72 -11.19 -4.25
CA GLN A 63 8.02 -11.33 -4.88
C GLN A 63 8.35 -10.18 -5.84
N ASP A 64 9.58 -9.68 -5.80
CA ASP A 64 9.98 -8.50 -6.59
C ASP A 64 9.93 -8.71 -8.11
N HIS A 65 9.95 -9.95 -8.60
CA HIS A 65 9.82 -10.24 -10.03
C HIS A 65 8.39 -10.06 -10.57
N ASP A 66 7.38 -10.12 -9.69
CA ASP A 66 5.97 -9.90 -10.04
C ASP A 66 5.59 -8.41 -10.01
N ARG A 67 6.55 -7.54 -9.73
CA ARG A 67 6.38 -6.10 -9.64
C ARG A 67 5.89 -5.51 -10.97
N ALA A 68 4.76 -4.81 -10.92
CA ALA A 68 4.24 -3.98 -12.01
C ALA A 68 3.45 -2.78 -11.49
N TRP A 69 3.34 -1.72 -12.30
CA TRP A 69 2.44 -0.60 -11.99
C TRP A 69 0.99 -1.07 -12.00
N GLY A 70 0.17 -0.57 -11.07
CA GLY A 70 -1.19 -1.06 -10.85
C GLY A 70 -1.30 -2.25 -9.89
N ARG A 71 -0.18 -2.85 -9.49
CA ARG A 71 -0.13 -3.86 -8.41
C ARG A 71 0.32 -3.24 -7.10
N VAL A 72 -0.05 -3.88 -6.01
CA VAL A 72 0.42 -3.52 -4.66
C VAL A 72 1.31 -4.62 -4.09
N LYS A 73 2.36 -4.26 -3.36
CA LYS A 73 3.19 -5.22 -2.63
C LYS A 73 2.69 -5.35 -1.20
N ASP A 74 2.63 -6.58 -0.70
CA ASP A 74 2.42 -6.82 0.74
C ASP A 74 3.63 -6.30 1.53
N SER A 75 3.40 -5.28 2.35
CA SER A 75 4.45 -4.64 3.15
C SER A 75 4.91 -5.51 4.33
N ASN A 76 4.06 -6.46 4.74
CA ASN A 76 4.37 -7.40 5.80
C ASN A 76 5.24 -8.58 5.32
N SER A 77 5.53 -8.69 4.03
CA SER A 77 6.38 -9.74 3.44
C SER A 77 7.85 -9.70 3.90
N THR A 78 8.27 -8.62 4.58
CA THR A 78 9.66 -8.44 5.05
C THR A 78 9.85 -8.92 6.50
N PRO A 79 10.96 -9.61 6.84
CA PRO A 79 11.24 -10.05 8.20
C PRO A 79 11.20 -8.91 9.24
N GLY A 80 10.51 -9.17 10.36
CA GLY A 80 10.36 -8.21 11.46
C GLY A 80 9.32 -7.11 11.24
N SER A 81 8.61 -7.12 10.10
CA SER A 81 7.52 -6.18 9.83
C SER A 81 6.25 -6.50 10.62
N THR A 82 6.00 -7.78 10.98
CA THR A 82 4.92 -8.18 11.89
C THR A 82 5.20 -7.68 13.33
N PRO A 83 4.21 -7.14 14.06
CA PRO A 83 2.81 -6.97 13.66
C PRO A 83 2.50 -5.65 12.93
N TRP A 84 3.48 -4.76 12.81
CA TRP A 84 3.31 -3.37 12.41
C TRP A 84 2.73 -3.18 11.01
N TYR A 85 3.11 -4.03 10.04
CA TYR A 85 2.68 -3.90 8.65
C TYR A 85 1.58 -4.87 8.23
N MET A 86 0.91 -5.54 9.19
CA MET A 86 -0.22 -6.41 8.88
C MET A 86 -1.35 -5.63 8.19
N GLY A 87 -1.80 -6.11 7.04
CA GLY A 87 -2.86 -5.47 6.24
C GLY A 87 -2.41 -4.20 5.51
N LEU A 88 -1.11 -3.89 5.50
CA LEU A 88 -0.54 -2.73 4.81
C LEU A 88 0.08 -3.14 3.48
N TYR A 89 -0.29 -2.42 2.44
CA TYR A 89 0.23 -2.60 1.10
C TYR A 89 0.83 -1.29 0.59
N HIS A 90 1.70 -1.37 -0.41
CA HIS A 90 2.19 -0.18 -1.08
C HIS A 90 2.18 -0.33 -2.60
N ALA A 91 1.78 0.73 -3.28
CA ALA A 91 1.71 0.83 -4.74
C ALA A 91 2.70 1.88 -5.25
N ARG A 92 3.22 1.69 -6.46
CA ARG A 92 3.95 2.76 -7.15
C ARG A 92 2.96 3.74 -7.77
N ILE A 93 3.19 5.02 -7.54
CA ILE A 93 2.31 6.06 -8.07
C ILE A 93 2.55 6.25 -9.57
N GLN A 94 3.81 6.33 -10.01
CA GLN A 94 4.14 6.61 -11.40
C GLN A 94 4.30 5.34 -12.26
N ARG A 95 3.81 5.41 -13.50
CA ARG A 95 4.01 4.37 -14.51
C ARG A 95 5.40 4.49 -15.13
N GLY A 96 6.18 3.41 -15.09
CA GLY A 96 7.52 3.35 -15.69
C GLY A 96 8.56 4.31 -15.08
N GLY A 97 8.24 4.90 -13.91
CA GLY A 97 9.11 5.81 -13.18
C GLY A 97 10.06 5.11 -12.19
N GLU A 98 10.64 5.91 -11.31
CA GLU A 98 11.46 5.46 -10.18
C GLU A 98 10.62 4.63 -9.18
N ASN A 99 11.27 3.99 -8.20
CA ASN A 99 10.54 3.17 -7.22
C ASN A 99 9.62 3.99 -6.31
N ASP A 100 9.86 5.30 -6.22
CA ASP A 100 9.23 6.23 -5.32
C ASP A 100 8.62 7.42 -6.11
N PRO A 101 7.59 8.09 -5.57
CA PRO A 101 6.89 7.79 -4.33
C PRO A 101 6.02 6.53 -4.39
N LEU A 102 5.79 5.98 -3.21
CA LEU A 102 4.82 4.94 -2.93
C LEU A 102 3.53 5.54 -2.38
N ALA A 103 2.40 4.93 -2.73
CA ALA A 103 1.12 5.12 -2.05
C ALA A 103 0.89 3.97 -1.08
N VAL A 104 0.64 4.27 0.19
CA VAL A 104 0.24 3.27 1.19
C VAL A 104 -1.25 2.96 1.03
N VAL A 105 -1.58 1.68 0.94
CA VAL A 105 -2.93 1.18 0.67
C VAL A 105 -3.34 0.21 1.77
N VAL A 106 -4.59 0.32 2.20
CA VAL A 106 -5.27 -0.69 3.01
C VAL A 106 -6.55 -1.12 2.31
N PHE A 107 -6.97 -2.36 2.53
CA PHE A 107 -8.28 -2.84 2.09
C PHE A 107 -9.22 -2.82 3.28
N GLU A 108 -10.21 -1.93 3.24
CA GLU A 108 -11.23 -1.83 4.28
C GLU A 108 -12.42 -2.69 3.91
N GLN A 109 -12.92 -3.49 4.84
CA GLN A 109 -14.18 -4.19 4.63
C GLN A 109 -15.33 -3.20 4.78
N GLN A 110 -16.20 -3.13 3.77
CA GLN A 110 -17.40 -2.31 3.79
C GLN A 110 -18.61 -3.15 3.38
N VAL A 111 -19.78 -2.82 3.93
CA VAL A 111 -21.06 -3.40 3.51
C VAL A 111 -21.87 -2.29 2.87
N GLN A 112 -22.08 -2.38 1.55
CA GLN A 112 -22.87 -1.41 0.80
C GLN A 112 -24.09 -2.12 0.22
N ASP A 113 -25.29 -1.59 0.49
CA ASP A 113 -26.58 -2.17 0.07
C ASP A 113 -26.74 -3.67 0.41
N GLY A 114 -26.14 -4.10 1.54
CA GLY A 114 -26.18 -5.48 2.01
C GLY A 114 -25.15 -6.42 1.37
N VAL A 115 -24.30 -5.92 0.47
CA VAL A 115 -23.19 -6.67 -0.14
C VAL A 115 -21.89 -6.31 0.59
N ALA A 116 -21.24 -7.32 1.16
CA ALA A 116 -19.91 -7.17 1.73
C ALA A 116 -18.87 -7.10 0.60
N GLY A 117 -18.00 -6.09 0.67
CA GLY A 117 -16.92 -5.85 -0.28
C GLY A 117 -15.70 -5.25 0.40
N HIS A 118 -14.66 -4.99 -0.38
CA HIS A 118 -13.49 -4.27 0.07
C HIS A 118 -13.35 -2.94 -0.67
N THR A 119 -13.08 -1.87 0.05
CA THR A 119 -12.66 -0.60 -0.54
C THR A 119 -11.14 -0.50 -0.43
N ALA A 120 -10.46 -0.23 -1.55
CA ALA A 120 -9.03 0.10 -1.53
C ALA A 120 -8.86 1.55 -1.08
N SER A 121 -8.44 1.77 0.16
CA SER A 121 -8.24 3.11 0.72
C SER A 121 -6.76 3.48 0.64
N ILE A 122 -6.45 4.50 -0.16
CA ILE A 122 -5.10 5.07 -0.29
C ILE A 122 -4.90 6.06 0.86
N ARG A 123 -3.96 5.77 1.76
CA ARG A 123 -3.83 6.46 3.06
C ARG A 123 -2.91 7.67 3.03
N PHE A 124 -1.74 7.53 2.43
CA PHE A 124 -0.73 8.60 2.31
C PHE A 124 0.35 8.17 1.32
N MET A 125 1.24 9.09 0.96
CA MET A 125 2.41 8.81 0.14
C MET A 125 3.72 9.00 0.91
N LEU A 126 4.73 8.23 0.53
CA LEU A 126 6.07 8.21 1.15
C LEU A 126 7.11 7.62 0.20
N ASP A 127 8.39 7.76 0.54
CA ASP A 127 9.46 7.02 -0.14
C ASP A 127 9.68 5.67 0.53
N HIS A 128 10.15 4.70 -0.25
CA HIS A 128 10.52 3.38 0.23
C HIS A 128 11.39 3.44 1.50
N ASP A 129 12.33 4.37 1.56
CA ASP A 129 13.22 4.51 2.70
C ASP A 129 12.53 5.08 3.97
N ASP A 130 11.42 5.81 3.85
CA ASP A 130 10.61 6.25 5.01
C ASP A 130 9.98 5.07 5.73
N MET A 131 9.64 4.02 4.99
CA MET A 131 8.93 2.85 5.51
C MET A 131 9.87 1.67 5.80
N PHE A 132 11.02 1.62 5.13
CA PHE A 132 11.96 0.51 5.23
C PHE A 132 13.36 0.90 5.72
N GLY A 133 13.59 2.17 6.07
CA GLY A 133 14.87 2.72 6.54
C GLY A 133 15.82 3.09 5.40
N VAL A 134 16.85 3.89 5.66
CA VAL A 134 17.87 4.28 4.66
C VAL A 134 19.15 3.46 4.86
N GLY A 135 19.71 2.89 3.78
CA GLY A 135 21.05 2.27 3.81
C GLY A 135 21.28 1.27 4.95
N GLY A 136 22.21 1.58 5.86
CA GLY A 136 22.54 0.74 7.02
C GLY A 136 21.46 0.69 8.11
N GLU A 137 20.53 1.66 8.12
CA GLU A 137 19.42 1.70 9.10
C GLU A 137 18.52 0.48 8.99
N LYS A 138 18.40 -0.08 7.76
CA LYS A 138 17.61 -1.28 7.45
C LYS A 138 17.98 -2.48 8.33
N PHE A 139 19.23 -2.53 8.80
CA PHE A 139 19.76 -3.60 9.63
C PHE A 139 19.81 -3.26 11.11
N ASN A 140 19.41 -2.03 11.52
CA ASN A 140 19.34 -1.62 12.91
C ASN A 140 17.93 -1.88 13.47
N PRO A 141 17.74 -2.89 14.35
CA PRO A 141 16.41 -3.27 14.82
C PRO A 141 15.70 -2.15 15.59
N LYS A 142 16.45 -1.33 16.35
CA LYS A 142 15.89 -0.21 17.11
C LYS A 142 15.36 0.85 16.16
N ARG A 143 16.16 1.24 15.16
CA ARG A 143 15.76 2.24 14.17
C ARG A 143 14.55 1.78 13.35
N MET A 144 14.56 0.54 12.90
CA MET A 144 13.43 -0.05 12.18
C MET A 144 12.16 -0.13 13.02
N ARG A 145 12.27 -0.36 14.33
CA ARG A 145 11.12 -0.31 15.23
C ARG A 145 10.54 1.10 15.34
N GLU A 146 11.38 2.14 15.45
CA GLU A 146 10.93 3.55 15.49
C GLU A 146 10.18 3.93 14.21
N ILE A 147 10.70 3.55 13.05
CA ILE A 147 10.06 3.75 11.74
C ILE A 147 8.68 3.07 11.72
N ARG A 148 8.62 1.78 12.06
CA ARG A 148 7.37 1.00 12.04
C ARG A 148 6.32 1.54 12.99
N VAL A 149 6.72 1.97 14.19
CA VAL A 149 5.81 2.61 15.16
C VAL A 149 5.24 3.89 14.56
N ARG A 150 6.07 4.74 13.94
CA ARG A 150 5.61 5.98 13.32
C ARG A 150 4.59 5.71 12.21
N ILE A 151 4.88 4.78 11.30
CA ILE A 151 3.94 4.38 10.23
C ILE A 151 2.65 3.81 10.81
N TYR A 152 2.74 3.00 11.87
CA TYR A 152 1.57 2.44 12.52
C TYR A 152 0.67 3.51 13.17
N GLU A 153 1.24 4.54 13.80
CA GLU A 153 0.43 5.64 14.35
C GLU A 153 -0.29 6.43 13.25
N PHE A 154 0.34 6.69 12.09
CA PHE A 154 -0.34 7.31 10.95
C PHE A 154 -1.50 6.45 10.43
N ILE A 155 -1.32 5.13 10.38
CA ILE A 155 -2.38 4.22 9.96
C ILE A 155 -3.51 4.18 10.98
N LYS A 156 -3.19 4.19 12.26
CA LYS A 156 -4.19 4.26 13.32
C LYS A 156 -4.99 5.56 13.27
N GLU A 157 -4.34 6.68 12.98
CA GLU A 157 -4.97 7.99 12.79
C GLU A 157 -5.90 8.01 11.58
N ALA A 158 -5.45 7.44 10.45
CA ALA A 158 -6.26 7.28 9.24
C ALA A 158 -7.32 6.16 9.34
N GLY A 159 -7.39 5.44 10.46
CA GLY A 159 -8.23 4.25 10.65
C GLY A 159 -7.45 2.95 10.40
N LEU A 160 -7.44 2.06 11.41
CA LEU A 160 -6.79 0.76 11.30
C LEU A 160 -7.42 -0.10 10.18
N PRO A 161 -6.62 -0.89 9.44
CA PRO A 161 -7.14 -1.81 8.44
C PRO A 161 -8.08 -2.83 9.09
N SER A 162 -9.09 -3.26 8.34
CA SER A 162 -9.89 -4.44 8.69
C SER A 162 -8.98 -5.67 8.61
N LEU A 163 -8.41 -6.07 9.74
CA LEU A 163 -7.75 -7.36 9.85
C LEU A 163 -8.86 -8.41 9.82
N ILE A 164 -8.99 -9.12 8.70
CA ILE A 164 -9.92 -10.24 8.61
C ILE A 164 -9.44 -11.30 9.61
N ASP A 165 -10.27 -11.62 10.60
CA ASP A 165 -10.24 -12.93 11.24
C ASP A 165 -10.60 -13.96 10.16
N GLU A 166 -9.60 -14.58 9.53
CA GLU A 166 -9.84 -15.83 8.80
C GLU A 166 -10.09 -16.95 9.80
N ALA A 167 -11.30 -16.95 10.36
CA ALA A 167 -11.87 -18.06 11.10
C ALA A 167 -13.40 -18.02 10.99
N SER A 168 -13.93 -18.64 9.93
CA SER A 168 -15.25 -19.30 9.93
C SER A 168 -15.28 -20.36 8.84
#